data_AF-A0A9E4K8V8-F1
#
_entry.id   AF-A0A9E4K8V8-F1
#
_cell.length_a   1.000
_cell.length_b   1.000
_cell.length_c   1.000
_cell.angle_alpha   90.00
_cell.angle_beta   90.00
_cell.angle_gamma   90.00
#
_symmetry.space_group_name_H-M   'P 1'
#
loop_
_entity.id
_entity.type
_entity.pdbx_description
1 polymer ?
#
loop_
_entity_poly.entity_id
_entity_poly.type
_entity_poly.pdbx_seq_one_letter_code
_entity_poly.pdbx_strand_id
1 'polypeptide(L)' 'RFGRPPSLNREQQQEVCLRIKNGESINAIARMFNTTRQTIMRVRATNVNSV' A
#
# COMPACT_ATOMS: atom_id res chain seq x y z
N ARG A 1 22.00 1.68 8.14
CA ARG A 1 20.75 0.96 7.80
C ARG A 1 20.79 0.70 6.29
N PHE A 2 21.15 -0.50 5.87
CA PHE A 2 21.23 -0.88 4.45
C PHE A 2 19.85 -1.34 3.96
N GLY A 3 19.44 -0.86 2.79
CA GLY A 3 18.20 -1.29 2.13
C GLY A 3 17.55 -0.15 1.37
N ARG A 4 17.08 -0.43 0.14
CA ARG A 4 16.28 0.51 -0.65
C ARG A 4 15.09 0.99 0.20
N PRO A 5 14.83 2.31 0.27
CA PRO A 5 13.67 2.80 1.00
C PRO A 5 12.40 2.13 0.46
N PRO A 6 11.42 1.84 1.33
CA PRO A 6 10.15 1.26 0.90
C PRO A 6 9.52 2.18 -0.15
N SER A 7 8.90 1.58 -1.16
CA SER A 7 8.29 2.32 -2.27
C SER A 7 7.15 3.26 -1.85
N LEU A 8 6.64 3.10 -0.62
CA LEU A 8 5.60 3.93 -0.03
C LEU A 8 6.00 4.37 1.38
N ASN A 9 5.84 5.64 1.69
CA ASN A 9 5.98 6.16 3.05
C ASN A 9 4.76 5.79 3.93
N ARG A 10 4.79 6.13 5.23
CA ARG A 10 3.70 5.75 6.16
C ARG A 10 2.35 6.37 5.80
N GLU A 11 2.33 7.63 5.39
CA GLU A 11 1.10 8.34 5.01
C GLU A 11 0.47 7.70 3.75
N GLN A 12 1.29 7.39 2.76
CA GLN A 12 0.87 6.68 1.54
C GLN A 12 0.34 5.28 1.87
N GLN A 13 0.92 4.58 2.84
CA GLN A 13 0.41 3.28 3.28
C GLN A 13 -0.97 3.39 3.94
N GLN A 14 -1.19 4.43 4.76
CA GLN A 14 -2.50 4.70 5.37
C GLN A 14 -3.54 5.06 4.32
N GLU A 15 -3.18 5.91 3.35
CA GLU A 15 -4.04 6.29 2.23
C GLU A 15 -4.42 5.07 1.37
N VAL A 16 -3.44 4.20 1.07
CA VAL A 16 -3.70 2.92 0.40
C VAL A 16 -4.71 2.07 1.18
N CYS A 17 -4.56 1.97 2.50
CA CYS A 17 -5.49 1.22 3.34
C CYS A 17 -6.90 1.83 3.33
N LEU A 18 -7.02 3.16 3.38
CA LEU A 18 -8.29 3.86 3.31
C LEU A 18 -8.99 3.61 1.96
N ARG A 19 -8.26 3.73 0.85
CA ARG A 19 -8.79 3.46 -0.50
C ARG A 19 -9.25 2.02 -0.67
N ILE A 20 -8.48 1.06 -0.15
CA ILE A 20 -8.89 -0.36 -0.14
C ILE A 20 -10.19 -0.53 0.66
N LYS A 21 -10.32 0.11 1.83
CA LYS A 21 -11.55 0.07 2.65
C LYS A 21 -12.75 0.71 1.93
N ASN A 22 -12.51 1.75 1.13
CA ASN A 22 -13.52 2.41 0.32
C ASN A 22 -13.91 1.60 -0.95
N GLY A 23 -13.29 0.43 -1.17
CA GLY A 23 -13.60 -0.45 -2.30
C GLY A 23 -12.92 -0.07 -3.62
N GLU A 24 -11.92 0.82 -3.60
CA GLU A 24 -11.14 1.13 -4.80
C GLU A 24 -10.37 -0.11 -5.31
N SER A 25 -10.27 -0.24 -6.64
CA SER A 25 -9.53 -1.34 -7.25
C SER A 25 -8.05 -1.28 -6.92
N ILE A 26 -7.47 -2.40 -6.47
CA ILE A 26 -6.04 -2.54 -6.18
C ILE A 26 -5.16 -2.08 -7.37
N ASN A 27 -5.59 -2.35 -8.60
CA ASN A 27 -4.85 -1.93 -9.80
C ASN A 27 -4.94 -0.41 -10.04
N ALA A 28 -6.06 0.23 -9.70
CA ALA A 28 -6.19 1.68 -9.78
C ALA A 28 -5.28 2.35 -8.74
N ILE A 29 -5.30 1.86 -7.51
CA ILE A 29 -4.43 2.32 -6.42
C ILE A 29 -2.95 2.13 -6.80
N ALA A 30 -2.58 0.98 -7.36
CA ALA A 30 -1.20 0.72 -7.78
C ALA A 30 -0.69 1.75 -8.80
N ARG A 31 -1.51 2.08 -9.82
CA ARG A 31 -1.17 3.10 -10.82
C ARG A 31 -1.03 4.49 -10.18
N MET A 32 -1.94 4.86 -9.27
CA MET A 32 -1.91 6.14 -8.57
C MET A 32 -0.60 6.36 -7.80
N PHE A 33 -0.09 5.31 -7.18
CA PHE A 33 1.14 5.37 -6.40
C PHE A 33 2.40 4.98 -7.21
N ASN A 34 2.29 4.88 -8.53
CA ASN A 34 3.38 4.43 -9.42
C ASN A 34 4.09 3.17 -8.89
N THR A 35 3.30 2.24 -8.39
CA THR A 35 3.78 1.02 -7.75
C THR A 35 3.08 -0.20 -8.32
N THR A 36 3.46 -1.38 -7.83
CA THR A 36 2.88 -2.64 -8.29
C THR A 36 1.71 -3.05 -7.43
N ARG A 37 0.79 -3.83 -8.02
CA ARG A 37 -0.26 -4.54 -7.27
C ARG A 37 0.30 -5.31 -6.07
N GLN A 38 1.47 -5.93 -6.22
CA GLN A 38 2.13 -6.68 -5.15
C GLN A 38 2.52 -5.79 -3.97
N THR A 39 2.99 -4.56 -4.24
CA THR A 39 3.28 -3.58 -3.19
C THR A 39 2.02 -3.24 -2.40
N ILE A 40 0.91 -2.95 -3.08
CA ILE A 40 -0.38 -2.63 -2.44
C ILE A 40 -0.89 -3.81 -1.60
N MET A 41 -0.81 -5.03 -2.13
CA MET A 41 -1.18 -6.25 -1.40
C MET A 41 -0.33 -6.48 -0.15
N ARG A 42 0.98 -6.18 -0.20
CA ARG A 42 1.85 -6.24 1.00
C ARG A 42 1.43 -5.22 2.05
N VAL A 43 1.17 -3.97 1.67
CA VAL A 43 0.69 -2.93 2.59
C VAL A 43 -0.60 -3.38 3.28
N ARG A 44 -1.53 -3.97 2.51
CA ARG A 44 -2.76 -4.55 3.07
C ARG A 44 -2.46 -5.65 4.09
N ALA A 45 -1.59 -6.60 3.76
CA ALA A 45 -1.24 -7.71 4.64
C ALA A 45 -0.56 -7.24 5.93
N THR A 46 0.36 -6.27 5.85
CA THR A 46 1.05 -5.71 7.01
C THR A 46 0.10 -4.98 7.96
N ASN A 47 -0.90 -4.27 7.44
CA ASN A 47 -1.89 -3.57 8.26
C ASN A 47 -2.96 -4.49 8.88
N VAL A 48 -3.28 -5.62 8.23
CA VAL A 48 -4.23 -6.61 8.79
C VAL A 48 -3.63 -7.36 9.99
N ASN A 49 -2.32 -7.55 10.03
CA ASN A 49 -1.65 -8.36 11.05
C ASN A 49 -1.21 -7.58 12.31
N SER A 50 -1.73 -6.36 12.49
CA SER A 50 -1.41 -5.49 13.64
C SER A 50 -2.57 -5.40 14.66
N VAL A 51 -3.45 -6.41 14.68
CA VAL A 51 -4.56 -6.56 15.65
C VAL A 51 -4.35 -7.85 16.43
#